data_AF-A0A8W8NTF4-F1
#
_entry.id   AF-A0A8W8NTF4-F1
#
_cell.length_a   1.000
_cell.length_b   1.000
_cell.length_c   1.000
_cell.angle_alpha   90.00
_cell.angle_beta   90.00
_cell.angle_gamma   90.00
#
_symmetry.space_group_name_H-M   'P 1'
#
loop_
_entity.id
_entity.type
_entity.pdbx_description
1 polymer ?
#
loop_
_entity_poly.entity_id
_entity_poly.type
_entity_poly.pdbx_seq_one_letter_code
_entity_poly.pdbx_strand_id
1 'polypeptide(L)'
;MLYNIAYSEAKTDNYTCFVFHDVDLIPENDQIMYNCVRSPIHLSRAIDSFNYRLPDRKLIGGVSMWKKEDFEKVNGWSNLFVNWGGEDDDMSYRIIMNKLSIFRFRNDVARYTMLKHKRTPVNTARHHMLLDSPRRFKVDGLSTLTYIPPTRENHQLYTRILVRT
;
A
#
# COMPACT_ATOMS: atom_id res chain seq x y z
N MET A 1 -8.53 -3.31 3.11
CA MET A 1 -9.64 -2.36 3.39
C MET A 1 -9.17 -1.03 3.99
N LEU A 2 -8.40 -1.01 5.09
CA LEU A 2 -8.00 0.24 5.76
C LEU A 2 -7.29 1.26 4.85
N TYR A 3 -6.44 0.82 3.92
CA TYR A 3 -5.80 1.73 2.96
C TYR A 3 -6.78 2.47 2.06
N ASN A 4 -7.86 1.82 1.61
CA ASN A 4 -8.89 2.49 0.80
C ASN A 4 -9.69 3.51 1.63
N ILE A 5 -9.98 3.19 2.90
CA ILE A 5 -10.64 4.13 3.81
C ILE A 5 -9.75 5.34 4.06
N ALA A 6 -8.48 5.12 4.40
CA ALA A 6 -7.51 6.20 4.59
C ALA A 6 -7.37 7.09 3.35
N TYR A 7 -7.33 6.50 2.15
CA TYR A 7 -7.35 7.24 0.89
C TYR A 7 -8.62 8.09 0.74
N SER A 8 -9.80 7.50 0.98
CA SER A 8 -11.09 8.18 0.86
C SER A 8 -11.19 9.39 1.81
N GLU A 9 -10.79 9.21 3.07
CA GLU A 9 -10.78 10.29 4.07
C GLU A 9 -9.75 11.38 3.71
N ALA A 10 -8.52 11.01 3.37
CA ALA A 10 -7.48 11.98 3.03
C ALA A 10 -7.80 12.74 1.74
N LYS A 11 -8.42 12.09 0.74
CA LYS A 11 -8.81 12.75 -0.53
C LYS A 11 -9.75 13.94 -0.30
N THR A 12 -10.55 13.94 0.78
CA THR A 12 -11.43 15.08 1.10
C THR A 12 -10.66 16.37 1.43
N ASP A 13 -9.41 16.25 1.89
CA ASP A 13 -8.50 17.36 2.18
C ASP A 13 -7.69 17.80 0.93
N ASN A 14 -8.10 17.40 -0.29
CA ASN A 14 -7.48 17.75 -1.58
C ASN A 14 -6.03 17.28 -1.79
N TYR A 15 -5.56 16.26 -1.07
CA TYR A 15 -4.27 15.63 -1.37
C TYR A 15 -4.25 14.99 -2.76
N THR A 16 -3.12 15.12 -3.45
CA THR A 16 -2.86 14.51 -4.77
C THR A 16 -1.79 13.42 -4.74
N CYS A 17 -1.09 13.31 -3.61
CA CYS A 17 -0.02 12.36 -3.36
C CYS A 17 -0.35 11.56 -2.10
N PHE A 18 -0.30 10.23 -2.19
CA PHE A 18 -0.64 9.31 -1.12
C PHE A 18 0.51 8.35 -0.88
N VAL A 19 0.91 8.19 0.38
CA VAL A 19 1.91 7.22 0.80
C VAL A 19 1.25 6.22 1.75
N PHE A 20 1.25 4.96 1.37
CA PHE A 20 0.85 3.84 2.22
C PHE A 20 2.11 3.28 2.87
N HIS A 21 2.13 3.23 4.19
CA HIS A 21 3.35 3.03 4.95
C HIS A 21 3.09 2.13 6.14
N ASP A 22 3.73 0.96 6.15
CA ASP A 22 3.73 0.13 7.36
C ASP A 22 4.46 0.88 8.48
N VAL A 23 3.82 0.94 9.65
CA VAL A 23 4.29 1.75 10.80
C VAL A 23 5.62 1.26 11.39
N ASP A 24 6.01 0.03 11.07
CA ASP A 24 7.21 -0.62 11.54
C ASP A 24 8.38 -0.52 10.54
N LEU A 25 8.22 0.14 9.41
CA LEU A 25 9.31 0.42 8.47
C LEU A 25 9.84 1.83 8.71
N ILE A 26 11.15 1.98 8.88
CA ILE A 26 11.80 3.28 9.08
C ILE A 26 12.83 3.50 7.96
N PRO A 27 12.75 4.60 7.18
CA PRO A 27 13.73 4.88 6.14
C PRO A 27 15.11 5.16 6.76
N GLU A 28 16.17 4.60 6.16
CA GLU A 28 17.55 4.79 6.62
C GLU A 28 18.27 5.95 5.90
N ASN A 29 17.62 6.56 4.90
CA ASN A 29 18.23 7.57 4.05
C ASN A 29 17.21 8.69 3.73
N ASP A 30 17.61 9.94 3.96
CA ASP A 30 16.79 11.14 3.72
C ASP A 30 16.61 11.50 2.24
N GLN A 31 17.40 10.86 1.36
CA GLN A 31 17.24 10.95 -0.09
C GLN A 31 16.02 10.18 -0.61
N ILE A 32 15.36 9.38 0.25
CA ILE A 32 14.08 8.75 -0.09
C ILE A 32 12.99 9.84 -0.03
N MET A 33 12.69 10.43 -1.18
CA MET A 33 11.72 11.53 -1.29
C MET A 33 10.26 11.04 -1.31
N TYR A 34 9.44 11.56 -0.40
CA TYR A 34 8.01 11.25 -0.26
C TYR A 34 7.15 12.32 -0.95
N ASN A 35 7.22 12.41 -2.29
CA ASN A 35 6.65 13.53 -3.05
C ASN A 35 5.92 13.15 -4.37
N CYS A 36 5.64 11.87 -4.61
CA CYS A 36 4.92 11.33 -5.77
C CYS A 36 5.38 11.83 -7.16
N VAL A 37 6.67 12.12 -7.38
CA VAL A 37 7.16 12.58 -8.70
C VAL A 37 6.81 11.58 -9.82
N ARG A 38 6.98 10.28 -9.54
CA ARG A 38 6.50 9.16 -10.36
C ARG A 38 5.45 8.37 -9.58
N SER A 39 4.73 7.49 -10.26
CA SER A 39 3.70 6.66 -9.61
C SER A 39 3.37 5.41 -10.45
N PRO A 40 3.13 4.26 -9.80
CA PRO A 40 3.43 3.98 -8.39
C PRO A 40 4.93 3.86 -8.12
N ILE A 41 5.37 4.24 -6.92
CA ILE A 41 6.74 4.00 -6.43
C ILE A 41 6.69 3.03 -5.26
N HIS A 42 7.48 1.94 -5.33
CA HIS A 42 7.79 1.11 -4.17
C HIS A 42 9.03 1.71 -3.48
N LEU A 43 8.83 2.27 -2.28
CA LEU A 43 9.86 2.97 -1.51
C LEU A 43 10.72 1.98 -0.71
N SER A 44 10.12 0.97 -0.07
CA SER A 44 10.80 -0.01 0.79
C SER A 44 11.47 -1.18 0.05
N ARG A 45 12.25 -0.87 -0.99
CA ARG A 45 12.87 -1.89 -1.84
C ARG A 45 13.88 -2.77 -1.09
N ALA A 46 14.66 -2.20 -0.18
CA ALA A 46 15.75 -2.87 0.53
C ALA A 46 15.51 -2.81 2.04
N ILE A 47 14.84 -3.83 2.58
CA ILE A 47 14.54 -3.94 4.01
C ILE A 47 15.60 -4.82 4.69
N ASP A 48 16.07 -4.42 5.86
CA ASP A 48 17.09 -5.12 6.66
C ASP A 48 16.73 -6.59 6.97
N SER A 49 15.48 -6.87 7.30
CA SER A 49 14.94 -8.21 7.59
C SER A 49 15.00 -9.15 6.37
N PHE A 50 15.13 -8.60 5.16
CA PHE A 50 15.38 -9.33 3.92
C PHE A 50 16.83 -9.20 3.45
N ASN A 51 17.76 -8.85 4.34
CA ASN A 51 19.17 -8.59 4.03
C ASN A 51 19.36 -7.53 2.93
N TYR A 52 18.51 -6.50 2.92
CA TYR A 52 18.50 -5.43 1.90
C TYR A 52 18.33 -5.94 0.47
N ARG A 53 17.70 -7.11 0.28
CA ARG A 53 17.40 -7.69 -1.03
C ARG A 53 15.90 -7.66 -1.28
N LEU A 54 15.52 -7.29 -2.50
CA LEU A 54 14.13 -7.32 -2.94
C LEU A 54 13.68 -8.78 -3.13
N PRO A 55 12.68 -9.28 -2.38
CA PRO A 55 12.25 -10.68 -2.48
C PRO A 55 11.62 -11.03 -3.83
N ASP A 56 10.80 -10.14 -4.37
CA ASP A 56 10.14 -10.28 -5.68
C ASP A 56 10.15 -8.94 -6.42
N ARG A 57 10.42 -8.96 -7.74
CA ARG A 57 10.38 -7.79 -8.62
C ARG A 57 8.98 -7.16 -8.73
N LYS A 58 7.93 -7.93 -8.46
CA LYS A 58 6.54 -7.46 -8.48
C LYS A 58 6.14 -6.77 -7.18
N LEU A 59 6.83 -7.03 -6.06
CA LEU A 59 6.46 -6.53 -4.73
C LEU A 59 6.24 -5.01 -4.68
N ILE A 60 5.11 -4.59 -4.12
CA ILE A 60 4.72 -3.20 -3.86
C ILE A 60 4.44 -2.92 -2.37
N GLY A 61 4.42 -3.97 -1.53
CA GLY A 61 4.15 -3.89 -0.10
C GLY A 61 5.21 -3.18 0.73
N GLY A 62 4.94 -3.03 2.02
CA GLY A 62 5.76 -2.26 2.95
C GLY A 62 5.45 -0.76 2.86
N VAL A 63 6.11 -0.07 1.93
CA VAL A 63 5.93 1.36 1.71
C VAL A 63 5.77 1.64 0.22
N SER A 64 4.62 2.17 -0.16
CA SER A 64 4.34 2.58 -1.54
C SER A 64 3.76 3.96 -1.64
N MET A 65 4.03 4.62 -2.76
CA MET A 65 3.65 6.00 -3.02
C MET A 65 2.93 6.12 -4.36
N TRP A 66 1.86 6.91 -4.36
CA TRP A 66 0.87 6.92 -5.41
C TRP A 66 0.39 8.33 -5.72
N LYS A 67 0.34 8.66 -7.01
CA LYS A 67 -0.48 9.76 -7.48
C LYS A 67 -1.95 9.35 -7.40
N LYS A 68 -2.80 10.32 -7.09
CA LYS A 68 -4.26 10.17 -7.06
C LYS A 68 -4.78 9.43 -8.28
N GLU A 69 -4.38 9.87 -9.48
CA GLU A 69 -4.92 9.37 -10.74
C GLU A 69 -4.57 7.90 -10.97
N ASP A 70 -3.35 7.49 -10.63
CA ASP A 70 -2.91 6.09 -10.78
C ASP A 70 -3.56 5.18 -9.74
N PHE A 71 -3.73 5.65 -8.51
CA PHE A 71 -4.42 4.89 -7.46
C PHE A 71 -5.90 4.66 -7.80
N GLU A 72 -6.57 5.69 -8.32
CA GLU A 72 -7.95 5.56 -8.81
C GLU A 72 -8.04 4.65 -10.03
N LYS A 73 -7.07 4.75 -10.95
CA LYS A 73 -7.00 3.91 -12.15
C LYS A 73 -6.91 2.41 -11.83
N VAL A 74 -6.18 2.04 -10.77
CA VAL A 74 -6.10 0.64 -10.32
C VAL A 74 -7.28 0.20 -9.46
N ASN A 75 -8.26 1.09 -9.24
CA ASN A 75 -9.38 0.90 -8.32
C ASN A 75 -8.95 0.63 -6.87
N GLY A 76 -7.88 1.26 -6.40
CA GLY A 76 -7.34 1.05 -5.05
C GLY A 76 -7.01 -0.41 -4.72
N TRP A 77 -6.86 -0.68 -3.43
CA TRP A 77 -6.59 -2.02 -2.89
C TRP A 77 -7.82 -2.92 -2.95
N SER A 78 -7.63 -4.24 -2.95
CA SER A 78 -8.73 -5.19 -2.71
C SER A 78 -9.34 -4.98 -1.32
N ASN A 79 -10.67 -5.08 -1.21
CA ASN A 79 -11.34 -5.07 0.09
C ASN A 79 -11.44 -6.46 0.72
N LEU A 80 -11.06 -7.53 0.01
CA LEU A 80 -11.32 -8.90 0.42
C LEU A 80 -10.22 -9.54 1.27
N PHE A 81 -8.99 -9.02 1.23
CA PHE A 81 -7.89 -9.62 1.99
C PHE A 81 -8.04 -9.28 3.47
N VAL A 82 -8.28 -10.32 4.26
CA VAL A 82 -8.29 -10.33 5.72
C VAL A 82 -7.14 -11.21 6.19
N ASN A 83 -6.48 -10.82 7.28
CA ASN A 83 -5.21 -11.40 7.75
C ASN A 83 -4.06 -11.17 6.76
N TRP A 84 -2.87 -11.67 7.11
CA TRP A 84 -1.66 -11.34 6.39
C TRP A 84 -1.53 -12.07 5.05
N GLY A 85 -1.24 -11.31 3.99
CA GLY A 85 -0.67 -11.77 2.75
C GLY A 85 -1.63 -11.83 1.56
N GLY A 86 -1.08 -11.51 0.39
CA GLY A 86 -1.72 -11.57 -0.92
C GLY A 86 -2.30 -10.23 -1.39
N GLU A 87 -2.53 -9.27 -0.51
CA GLU A 87 -3.03 -7.94 -0.85
C GLU A 87 -2.03 -7.13 -1.70
N ASP A 88 -0.74 -7.23 -1.39
CA ASP A 88 0.34 -6.58 -2.14
C ASP A 88 0.53 -7.22 -3.51
N ASP A 89 0.39 -8.55 -3.58
CA ASP A 89 0.43 -9.30 -4.83
C ASP A 89 -0.77 -8.95 -5.72
N ASP A 90 -1.96 -8.83 -5.13
CA ASP A 90 -3.18 -8.38 -5.81
C ASP A 90 -2.99 -6.97 -6.38
N MET A 91 -2.49 -6.01 -5.58
CA MET A 91 -2.17 -4.67 -6.07
C MET A 91 -1.15 -4.70 -7.21
N SER A 92 -0.14 -5.57 -7.11
CA SER A 92 0.85 -5.76 -8.18
C SER A 92 0.20 -6.23 -9.49
N TYR A 93 -0.78 -7.14 -9.43
CA TYR A 93 -1.58 -7.52 -10.60
C TYR A 93 -2.39 -6.35 -11.15
N ARG A 94 -3.02 -5.53 -10.29
CA ARG A 94 -3.81 -4.36 -10.72
C ARG A 94 -2.95 -3.34 -11.48
N ILE A 95 -1.73 -3.10 -11.02
CA ILE A 95 -0.73 -2.24 -11.68
C ILE A 95 -0.43 -2.76 -13.10
N ILE A 96 -0.11 -4.06 -13.21
CA ILE A 96 0.21 -4.71 -14.48
C ILE A 96 -0.99 -4.63 -15.45
N MET A 97 -2.19 -4.94 -14.97
CA MET A 97 -3.42 -4.91 -15.79
C MET A 97 -3.74 -3.50 -16.30
N ASN A 98 -3.35 -2.46 -15.57
CA ASN A 98 -3.51 -1.05 -15.97
C ASN A 98 -2.30 -0.49 -16.74
N LYS A 99 -1.35 -1.36 -17.14
CA LYS A 99 -0.15 -1.02 -17.90
C LYS A 99 0.72 0.03 -17.21
N LEU A 100 0.72 0.03 -15.88
CA LEU A 100 1.58 0.88 -15.07
C LEU A 100 2.90 0.16 -14.76
N SER A 101 3.94 0.93 -14.46
CA SER A 101 5.25 0.41 -14.05
C SER A 101 5.51 0.73 -12.60
N ILE A 102 6.14 -0.20 -11.86
CA ILE A 102 6.57 0.05 -10.49
C ILE A 102 7.95 0.70 -10.51
N PHE A 103 8.01 1.97 -10.12
CA PHE A 103 9.28 2.69 -9.96
C PHE A 103 9.90 2.41 -8.60
N ARG A 104 11.23 2.47 -8.53
CA ARG A 104 12.00 2.27 -7.30
C ARG A 104 13.25 3.13 -7.33
N PHE A 105 13.69 3.58 -6.16
CA PHE A 105 15.05 4.09 -6.02
C PHE A 105 16.06 2.94 -6.09
N ARG A 106 17.34 3.29 -6.21
CA ARG A 106 18.44 2.33 -6.17
C ARG A 106 18.54 1.69 -4.78
N ASN A 107 19.13 0.50 -4.69
CA ASN A 107 19.25 -0.26 -3.43
C ASN A 107 19.96 0.51 -2.32
N ASP A 108 20.98 1.29 -2.65
CA ASP A 108 21.76 2.12 -1.73
C ASP A 108 20.96 3.28 -1.13
N VAL A 109 19.88 3.70 -1.80
CA VAL A 109 18.98 4.77 -1.33
C VAL A 109 17.76 4.19 -0.62
N ALA A 110 17.08 3.21 -1.20
CA ALA A 110 15.81 2.66 -0.72
C ALA A 110 15.93 1.68 0.48
N ARG A 111 16.78 2.01 1.45
CA ARG A 111 17.03 1.19 2.64
C ARG A 111 16.03 1.49 3.75
N TYR A 112 15.50 0.44 4.37
CA TYR A 112 14.57 0.53 5.49
C TYR A 112 14.93 -0.48 6.57
N THR A 113 14.78 -0.05 7.82
CA THR A 113 14.84 -0.92 9.00
C THR A 113 13.42 -1.33 9.39
N MET A 114 13.19 -2.63 9.59
CA MET A 114 11.94 -3.19 10.10
C MET A 114 11.98 -3.35 11.63
N LEU A 115 11.10 -2.65 12.33
CA LEU A 115 10.91 -2.81 13.77
C LEU A 115 10.38 -4.22 14.07
N LYS A 116 10.86 -4.79 15.17
CA LYS A 116 10.45 -6.15 15.59
C LYS A 116 8.98 -6.16 15.98
N HIS A 117 8.21 -7.05 15.37
CA HIS A 117 6.80 -7.26 15.67
C HIS A 117 6.44 -8.75 15.68
N LYS A 118 5.30 -9.09 16.30
CA LYS A 118 4.74 -10.44 16.26
C LYS A 118 4.02 -10.64 14.92
N ARG A 119 4.28 -11.76 14.26
CA ARG A 119 3.56 -12.12 13.03
C ARG A 119 2.08 -12.38 13.32
N THR A 120 1.23 -11.87 12.44
CA THR A 120 -0.21 -12.12 12.46
C THR A 120 -0.54 -13.44 11.74
N PRO A 121 -1.76 -13.99 11.93
CA PRO A 121 -2.21 -15.15 11.18
C PRO A 121 -2.11 -14.93 9.66
N VAL A 122 -1.77 -16.00 8.94
CA VAL A 122 -1.69 -15.97 7.47
C VAL A 122 -3.09 -16.14 6.88
N ASN A 123 -3.40 -15.39 5.83
CA ASN A 123 -4.58 -15.66 5.01
C ASN A 123 -4.35 -16.97 4.21
N THR A 124 -4.98 -18.06 4.64
CA THR A 124 -4.84 -19.38 3.98
C THR A 124 -5.45 -19.42 2.58
N ALA A 125 -6.40 -18.52 2.28
CA ALA A 125 -7.04 -18.42 0.97
C ALA A 125 -6.28 -17.55 -0.03
N ARG A 126 -5.20 -16.85 0.38
CA ARG A 126 -4.51 -15.83 -0.43
C ARG A 126 -4.16 -16.29 -1.84
N HIS A 127 -3.66 -17.52 -2.01
CA HIS A 127 -3.25 -18.02 -3.32
C HIS A 127 -4.45 -18.24 -4.24
N HIS A 128 -5.57 -18.72 -3.69
CA HIS A 128 -6.81 -18.89 -4.46
C HIS A 128 -7.40 -17.53 -4.85
N MET A 129 -7.40 -16.56 -3.93
CA MET A 129 -7.88 -15.19 -4.16
C MET A 129 -7.04 -14.41 -5.18
N LEU A 130 -5.80 -14.81 -5.43
CA LEU A 130 -4.96 -14.19 -6.45
C LEU A 130 -5.28 -14.66 -7.87
N LEU A 131 -5.88 -15.84 -8.03
CA LEU A 131 -6.18 -16.41 -9.36
C LEU A 131 -7.19 -15.55 -10.13
N ASP A 132 -8.15 -14.94 -9.45
CA ASP A 132 -9.18 -14.11 -10.06
C ASP A 132 -8.87 -12.61 -10.04
N SER A 133 -7.79 -12.20 -9.37
CA SER A 133 -7.36 -10.80 -9.21
C SER A 133 -7.36 -9.99 -10.52
N PRO A 134 -6.82 -10.49 -11.65
CA PRO A 134 -6.81 -9.75 -12.92
C PRO A 134 -8.19 -9.41 -13.47
N ARG A 135 -9.24 -10.13 -13.07
CA ARG A 135 -10.63 -9.86 -13.45
C ARG A 135 -11.37 -9.10 -12.34
N ARG A 136 -11.14 -9.50 -11.09
CA ARG A 136 -11.85 -9.03 -9.90
C ARG A 136 -11.61 -7.56 -9.59
N PHE A 137 -10.43 -7.01 -9.89
CA PHE A 137 -10.12 -5.61 -9.54
C PHE A 137 -11.10 -4.57 -10.10
N LYS A 138 -11.81 -4.89 -11.19
CA LYS A 138 -12.82 -4.02 -11.80
C LYS A 138 -14.10 -3.88 -10.96
N VAL A 139 -14.36 -4.83 -10.07
CA VAL A 139 -15.60 -4.93 -9.27
C VAL A 139 -15.32 -5.06 -7.77
N ASP A 140 -14.06 -4.97 -7.35
CA ASP A 140 -13.65 -4.96 -5.96
C ASP A 140 -12.50 -3.96 -5.77
N GLY A 141 -12.73 -2.96 -4.91
CA GLY A 141 -11.72 -2.01 -4.49
C GLY A 141 -12.34 -0.69 -4.05
N LEU A 142 -11.74 0.43 -4.46
CA LEU A 142 -12.21 1.77 -4.08
C LEU A 142 -13.67 2.02 -4.51
N SER A 143 -14.06 1.57 -5.70
CA SER A 143 -15.41 1.72 -6.25
C SER A 143 -16.50 0.99 -5.48
N THR A 144 -16.14 -0.02 -4.68
CA THR A 144 -17.07 -0.81 -3.88
C THR A 144 -16.82 -0.66 -2.39
N LEU A 145 -16.01 0.33 -2.00
CA LEU A 145 -15.69 0.60 -0.61
C LEU A 145 -16.93 1.06 0.15
N THR A 146 -17.29 0.31 1.18
CA THR A 146 -18.37 0.67 2.12
C THR A 146 -17.82 0.58 3.55
N TYR A 147 -18.07 1.63 4.34
CA TYR A 147 -17.67 1.70 5.74
C TYR A 147 -18.56 2.69 6.48
N ILE A 148 -18.70 2.49 7.79
CA ILE A 148 -19.39 3.44 8.66
C ILE A 148 -18.51 4.70 8.75
N PRO A 149 -19.09 5.92 8.68
CA PRO A 149 -18.33 7.16 8.87
C PRO A 149 -17.42 7.08 10.11
N PRO A 150 -16.11 7.32 9.93
CA PRO A 150 -15.14 7.12 10.99
C PRO A 150 -15.14 8.30 11.97
N THR A 151 -14.56 8.07 13.15
CA THR A 151 -14.24 9.16 14.07
C THR A 151 -12.88 9.74 13.69
N ARG A 152 -12.82 11.06 13.47
CA ARG A 152 -11.57 11.82 13.23
C ARG A 152 -11.11 12.46 14.54
N GLU A 153 -9.91 12.14 14.97
CA GLU A 153 -9.27 12.72 16.15
C GLU A 153 -7.95 13.38 15.76
N ASN A 154 -7.82 14.68 16.04
CA ASN A 154 -6.61 15.43 15.73
C ASN A 154 -5.67 15.42 16.95
N HIS A 155 -4.48 14.85 16.78
CA HIS A 155 -3.39 14.94 17.74
C HIS A 155 -2.32 15.90 17.24
N GLN A 156 -1.35 16.24 18.10
CA GLN A 156 -0.29 17.20 17.77
C GLN A 156 0.57 16.79 16.56
N LEU A 157 0.81 15.49 16.38
CA LEU A 157 1.72 14.97 15.34
C LEU A 157 1.02 14.16 14.24
N TYR A 158 -0.25 13.80 14.42
CA TYR A 158 -1.00 12.98 13.48
C TYR A 158 -2.50 13.14 13.67
N THR A 159 -3.27 12.81 12.64
CA THR A 159 -4.72 12.62 12.74
C THR A 159 -5.02 11.13 12.80
N ARG A 160 -5.79 10.70 13.79
CA ARG A 160 -6.30 9.34 13.90
C ARG A 160 -7.66 9.25 13.24
N ILE A 161 -7.79 8.34 12.27
CA ILE A 161 -9.07 7.95 11.69
C ILE A 161 -9.45 6.59 12.28
N LEU A 162 -10.44 6.58 13.17
CA LEU A 162 -10.91 5.35 13.82
C LEU A 162 -12.12 4.81 13.06
N VAL A 163 -11.98 3.60 12.51
CA VAL A 163 -13.01 2.93 11.72
C VAL A 163 -13.54 1.71 12.48
N ARG A 164 -14.83 1.43 12.32
CA ARG A 164 -15.44 0.16 12.73
C ARG A 164 -15.62 -0.71 11.48
N THR A 165 -14.80 -1.75 11.38
CA THR A 165 -14.73 -2.67 10.24
C THR A 165 -15.26 -4.04 10.61
#